data_AF-A0A8T7EIK5-F1
#
_entry.id   AF-A0A8T7EIK5-F1
#
_cell.length_a   1.000
_cell.length_b   1.000
_cell.length_c   1.000
_cell.angle_alpha   90.00
_cell.angle_beta   90.00
_cell.angle_gamma   90.00
#
_symmetry.space_group_name_H-M   'P 1'
#
loop_
_entity.id
_entity.type
_entity.pdbx_description
1 polymer ?
#
loop_
_entity_poly.entity_id
_entity_poly.type
_entity_poly.pdbx_seq_one_letter_code
_entity_poly.pdbx_strand_id
1 'polypeptide(L)'
;MAGPTKTFYIFYGADDIALRDALTKMRGAMGDYGDMNTSEFDGPLTSVPEILNAVSSYPFLSDRRLVIVHGLLAALTGDAGRKAQAQLVEAIADLPDHARLVLVESGKIDARNAVLKAATDLPTAVVRAFDVPEDVGGWIVKRAGLYDVTIEPRAAAALADVAGADLHALDSELSKLADYAHPRTNITEDDVAAMTAYVPEANIFKLVDAIAKGDGGTAMQALPPSAETREAKRILDLRHDYAPVPPVDPRPRVYRHGHRGQPRRRDRHARLRRRAVRQVGTHVQRARSRTHPSPLARRRHRHEDRRDVAPDGD
;
A
#
# COMPACT_ATOMS: atom_id res chain seq x y z
N MET A 1 -38.96 -18.10 5.71
CA MET A 1 -37.78 -18.99 5.73
C MET A 1 -36.55 -18.11 5.62
N ALA A 2 -35.54 -18.32 6.47
CA ALA A 2 -34.26 -17.65 6.30
C ALA A 2 -33.69 -18.01 4.92
N GLY A 3 -33.09 -17.05 4.21
CA GLY A 3 -32.47 -17.30 2.91
C GLY A 3 -31.31 -18.30 3.01
N PRO A 4 -30.80 -18.81 1.88
CA PRO A 4 -29.70 -19.77 1.86
C PRO A 4 -28.47 -19.19 2.57
N THR A 5 -27.82 -20.04 3.38
CA THR A 5 -26.59 -19.70 4.10
C THR A 5 -25.50 -19.29 3.12
N LYS A 6 -24.86 -18.14 3.35
CA LYS A 6 -23.77 -17.67 2.50
C LYS A 6 -22.47 -18.40 2.85
N THR A 7 -21.99 -19.29 2.00
CA THR A 7 -20.83 -20.15 2.26
C THR A 7 -19.59 -19.76 1.46
N PHE A 8 -19.75 -19.09 0.33
CA PHE A 8 -18.66 -18.70 -0.57
C PHE A 8 -18.61 -17.19 -0.80
N TYR A 9 -17.40 -16.63 -0.82
CA TYR A 9 -17.18 -15.20 -0.95
C TYR A 9 -16.03 -14.94 -1.93
N ILE A 10 -16.19 -13.96 -2.82
CA ILE A 10 -15.10 -13.40 -3.62
C ILE A 10 -15.02 -11.92 -3.32
N PHE A 11 -13.92 -11.51 -2.70
CA PHE A 11 -13.57 -10.11 -2.45
C PHE A 11 -12.42 -9.74 -3.37
N TYR A 12 -12.62 -8.73 -4.20
CA TYR A 12 -11.59 -8.31 -5.14
C TYR A 12 -11.63 -6.81 -5.37
N GLY A 13 -10.51 -6.22 -5.76
CA GLY A 13 -10.45 -4.81 -6.12
C GLY A 13 -9.16 -4.13 -5.68
N ALA A 14 -9.05 -2.85 -5.99
CA ALA A 14 -7.85 -2.06 -5.76
C ALA A 14 -7.86 -1.33 -4.39
N ASP A 15 -8.99 -1.30 -3.68
CA ASP A 15 -9.08 -0.78 -2.31
C ASP A 15 -8.75 -1.90 -1.30
N ASP A 16 -7.46 -2.12 -1.10
CA ASP A 16 -6.93 -3.10 -0.14
C ASP A 16 -7.35 -2.79 1.31
N ILE A 17 -7.62 -1.52 1.64
CA ILE A 17 -8.05 -1.13 2.99
C ILE A 17 -9.46 -1.63 3.25
N ALA A 18 -10.40 -1.29 2.38
CA ALA A 18 -11.78 -1.71 2.55
C ALA A 18 -11.91 -3.24 2.50
N LEU A 19 -11.04 -3.92 1.75
CA LEU A 19 -10.95 -5.37 1.75
C LEU A 19 -10.48 -5.91 3.11
N ARG A 20 -9.38 -5.37 3.66
CA ARG A 20 -8.88 -5.76 5.00
C ARG A 20 -9.90 -5.51 6.10
N ASP A 21 -10.63 -4.39 6.04
CA ASP A 21 -11.72 -4.10 6.98
C ASP A 21 -12.84 -5.13 6.88
N ALA A 22 -13.22 -5.52 5.66
CA ALA A 22 -14.24 -6.54 5.45
C ALA A 22 -13.81 -7.89 6.02
N LEU A 23 -12.55 -8.30 5.80
CA LEU A 23 -11.99 -9.51 6.41
C LEU A 23 -11.93 -9.42 7.93
N THR A 24 -11.54 -8.27 8.49
CA THR A 24 -11.51 -8.03 9.94
C THR A 24 -12.90 -8.17 10.55
N LYS A 25 -13.93 -7.62 9.90
CA LYS A 25 -15.33 -7.79 10.31
C LYS A 25 -15.77 -9.26 10.24
N MET A 26 -15.38 -9.98 9.19
CA MET A 26 -15.69 -11.42 9.08
C MET A 26 -15.02 -12.23 10.19
N ARG A 27 -13.75 -11.96 10.50
CA ARG A 27 -13.02 -12.59 11.62
C ARG A 27 -13.68 -12.28 12.95
N GLY A 28 -13.99 -11.02 13.23
CA GLY A 28 -14.68 -10.61 14.46
C GLY A 28 -16.06 -11.27 14.62
N ALA A 29 -16.77 -11.51 13.51
CA ALA A 29 -18.05 -12.21 13.54
C ALA A 29 -17.95 -13.70 13.87
N MET A 30 -16.74 -14.29 13.94
CA MET A 30 -16.53 -15.70 14.30
C MET A 30 -16.60 -15.95 15.82
N GLY A 31 -16.60 -14.90 16.65
CA GLY A 31 -16.72 -15.00 18.10
C GLY A 31 -15.48 -15.57 18.80
N ASP A 32 -15.65 -16.03 20.04
CA ASP A 32 -14.56 -16.37 20.98
C ASP A 32 -13.61 -17.47 20.46
N TYR A 33 -14.11 -18.39 19.64
CA TYR A 33 -13.31 -19.47 19.03
C TYR A 33 -12.89 -19.16 17.59
N GLY A 34 -12.97 -17.90 17.17
CA GLY A 34 -12.73 -17.48 15.79
C GLY A 34 -11.33 -17.83 15.29
N ASP A 35 -10.30 -17.63 16.12
CA ASP A 35 -8.91 -17.90 15.75
C ASP A 35 -8.66 -19.39 15.49
N MET A 36 -9.27 -20.28 16.28
CA MET A 36 -9.16 -21.74 16.08
C MET A 36 -9.92 -22.22 14.84
N ASN A 37 -10.93 -21.45 14.41
CA ASN A 37 -11.80 -21.77 13.28
C ASN A 37 -11.46 -20.96 12.03
N THR A 38 -10.34 -20.24 12.02
CA THR A 38 -9.89 -19.47 10.87
C THR A 38 -8.59 -20.06 10.32
N SER A 39 -8.51 -20.24 9.01
CA SER A 39 -7.29 -20.64 8.31
C SER A 39 -7.06 -19.74 7.12
N GLU A 40 -5.81 -19.39 6.85
CA GLU A 40 -5.43 -18.44 5.81
C GLU A 40 -4.34 -19.04 4.94
N PHE A 41 -4.51 -18.90 3.62
CA PHE A 41 -3.68 -19.54 2.61
C PHE A 41 -3.18 -18.54 1.57
N ASP A 42 -1.94 -18.75 1.12
CA ASP A 42 -1.38 -18.10 -0.05
C ASP A 42 -1.70 -18.97 -1.28
N GLY A 43 -2.62 -18.51 -2.13
CA GLY A 43 -3.15 -19.23 -3.29
C GLY A 43 -2.06 -19.72 -4.26
N PRO A 44 -1.08 -18.89 -4.64
CA PRO A 44 0.12 -19.33 -5.36
C PRO A 44 0.87 -20.53 -4.78
N LEU A 45 0.79 -20.76 -3.47
CA LEU A 45 1.50 -21.83 -2.76
C LEU A 45 0.59 -22.99 -2.32
N THR A 46 -0.72 -22.88 -2.53
CA THR A 46 -1.72 -23.81 -1.97
C THR A 46 -2.56 -24.43 -3.08
N SER A 47 -2.80 -25.74 -3.00
CA SER A 47 -3.62 -26.43 -3.99
C SER A 47 -5.12 -26.31 -3.70
N VAL A 48 -5.96 -26.33 -4.74
CA VAL A 48 -7.44 -26.36 -4.56
C VAL A 48 -7.90 -27.52 -3.67
N PRO A 49 -7.41 -28.77 -3.83
CA PRO A 49 -7.77 -29.86 -2.92
C PRO A 49 -7.47 -29.57 -1.44
N GLU A 50 -6.33 -28.94 -1.14
CA GLU A 50 -5.95 -28.58 0.22
C GLU A 50 -6.90 -27.54 0.83
N ILE A 51 -7.26 -26.52 0.05
CA ILE A 51 -8.24 -25.51 0.44
C ILE A 51 -9.59 -26.17 0.73
N LEU A 52 -10.07 -27.05 -0.17
CA LEU A 52 -11.36 -27.73 0.00
C LEU A 52 -11.37 -28.66 1.21
N ASN A 53 -10.26 -29.34 1.50
CA ASN A 53 -10.12 -30.14 2.72
C ASN A 53 -10.20 -29.27 3.99
N ALA A 54 -9.54 -28.11 3.99
CA ALA A 54 -9.65 -27.16 5.09
C ALA A 54 -11.09 -26.68 5.24
N VAL A 55 -11.78 -26.32 4.16
CA VAL A 55 -13.17 -25.86 4.19
C VAL A 55 -14.14 -26.92 4.71
N SER A 56 -13.90 -28.19 4.40
CA SER A 56 -14.77 -29.32 4.78
C SER A 56 -14.59 -29.78 6.23
N SER A 57 -13.55 -29.29 6.91
CA SER A 57 -13.26 -29.68 8.29
C SER A 57 -14.25 -29.06 9.26
N TYR A 58 -14.84 -29.86 10.15
CA TYR A 58 -15.81 -29.35 11.13
C TYR A 58 -15.18 -28.29 12.04
N PRO A 59 -15.92 -27.20 12.33
CA PRO A 59 -15.47 -26.19 13.28
C PRO A 59 -15.41 -26.73 14.71
N PHE A 60 -14.47 -26.20 15.48
CA PHE A 60 -14.25 -26.53 16.88
C PHE A 60 -15.01 -25.55 17.78
N LEU A 61 -15.93 -26.06 18.61
CA LEU A 61 -16.74 -25.26 19.56
C LEU A 61 -17.41 -24.02 18.93
N SER A 62 -17.71 -24.08 17.63
CA SER A 62 -18.32 -23.00 16.85
C SER A 62 -19.19 -23.60 15.75
N ASP A 63 -20.12 -22.82 15.22
CA ASP A 63 -20.98 -23.22 14.11
C ASP A 63 -20.35 -22.97 12.73
N ARG A 64 -19.20 -22.27 12.69
CA ARG A 64 -18.62 -21.73 11.46
C ARG A 64 -17.11 -21.94 11.39
N ARG A 65 -16.62 -22.21 10.18
CA ARG A 65 -15.21 -22.27 9.83
C ARG A 65 -14.89 -21.28 8.71
N LEU A 66 -13.93 -20.40 8.93
CA LEU A 66 -13.48 -19.38 8.00
C LEU A 66 -12.18 -19.81 7.31
N VAL A 67 -12.18 -19.87 5.98
CA VAL A 67 -10.98 -20.14 5.18
C VAL A 67 -10.79 -18.97 4.24
N ILE A 68 -9.67 -18.27 4.38
CA ILE A 68 -9.31 -17.10 3.56
C ILE A 68 -8.17 -17.52 2.63
N VAL A 69 -8.29 -17.23 1.34
CA VAL A 69 -7.26 -17.56 0.35
C VAL A 69 -6.91 -16.34 -0.47
N HIS A 70 -5.65 -15.93 -0.44
CA HIS A 70 -5.15 -14.76 -1.16
C HIS A 70 -4.57 -15.14 -2.52
N GLY A 71 -4.98 -14.44 -3.59
CA GLY A 71 -4.37 -14.52 -4.91
C GLY A 71 -4.56 -15.85 -5.65
N LEU A 72 -5.51 -16.69 -5.23
CA LEU A 72 -5.73 -18.01 -5.82
C LEU A 72 -6.12 -17.91 -7.29
N LEU A 73 -7.11 -17.09 -7.61
CA LEU A 73 -7.64 -16.99 -8.97
C LEU A 73 -6.60 -16.43 -9.94
N ALA A 74 -5.78 -15.47 -9.48
CA ALA A 74 -4.63 -14.97 -10.24
C ALA A 74 -3.56 -16.05 -10.48
N ALA A 75 -3.34 -16.96 -9.52
CA ALA A 75 -2.37 -18.05 -9.65
C ALA A 75 -2.84 -19.18 -10.58
N LEU A 76 -4.14 -19.43 -10.66
CA LEU A 76 -4.72 -20.51 -11.48
C LEU A 76 -4.70 -20.17 -12.97
N THR A 77 -3.54 -20.36 -13.61
CA THR A 77 -3.31 -20.09 -15.04
C THR A 77 -2.97 -21.37 -15.82
N GLY A 78 -3.11 -21.31 -17.15
CA GLY A 78 -2.81 -22.44 -18.04
C GLY A 78 -3.74 -23.66 -17.87
N ASP A 79 -3.34 -24.81 -18.40
CA ASP A 79 -4.17 -26.02 -18.42
C ASP A 79 -4.43 -26.60 -17.03
N ALA A 80 -3.40 -26.61 -16.18
CA ALA A 80 -3.52 -27.03 -14.79
C ALA A 80 -4.44 -26.08 -14.01
N GLY A 81 -4.28 -24.77 -14.19
CA GLY A 81 -5.16 -23.76 -13.59
C GLY A 81 -6.62 -23.92 -14.01
N ARG A 82 -6.89 -24.20 -15.30
CA ARG A 82 -8.25 -24.47 -15.79
C ARG A 82 -8.89 -25.69 -15.13
N LYS A 83 -8.14 -26.77 -14.93
CA LYS A 83 -8.63 -27.97 -14.21
C LYS A 83 -8.94 -27.65 -12.75
N ALA A 84 -8.05 -26.92 -12.07
CA ALA A 84 -8.26 -26.49 -10.69
C ALA A 84 -9.45 -25.53 -10.54
N GLN A 85 -9.65 -24.61 -11.50
CA GLN A 85 -10.84 -23.75 -11.54
C GLN A 85 -12.12 -24.57 -11.73
N ALA A 86 -12.12 -25.57 -12.62
CA ALA A 86 -13.28 -26.45 -12.81
C ALA A 86 -13.62 -27.22 -11.52
N GLN A 87 -12.61 -27.78 -10.86
CA GLN A 87 -12.80 -28.44 -9.56
C GLN A 87 -13.37 -27.49 -8.50
N LEU A 88 -12.87 -26.24 -8.46
CA LEU A 88 -13.38 -25.25 -7.52
C LEU A 88 -14.83 -24.85 -7.84
N VAL A 89 -15.19 -24.69 -9.12
CA VAL A 89 -16.56 -24.40 -9.56
C VAL A 89 -17.54 -25.50 -9.13
N GLU A 90 -17.15 -26.77 -9.27
CA GLU A 90 -17.97 -27.90 -8.81
C GLU A 90 -18.14 -27.87 -7.29
N ALA A 91 -17.05 -27.62 -6.55
CA ALA A 91 -17.07 -27.64 -5.09
C ALA A 91 -17.87 -26.48 -4.47
N ILE A 92 -17.81 -25.27 -5.03
CA ILE A 92 -18.52 -24.12 -4.43
C ILE A 92 -20.04 -24.26 -4.43
N ALA A 93 -20.59 -25.09 -5.32
CA ALA A 93 -22.03 -25.32 -5.42
C ALA A 93 -22.61 -26.08 -4.22
N ASP A 94 -21.77 -26.85 -3.50
CA ASP A 94 -22.18 -27.72 -2.38
C ASP A 94 -21.18 -27.65 -1.22
N LEU A 95 -20.83 -26.44 -0.80
CA LEU A 95 -20.02 -26.25 0.42
C LEU A 95 -20.87 -26.53 1.67
N PRO A 96 -20.28 -27.12 2.73
CA PRO A 96 -20.98 -27.32 4.00
C PRO A 96 -21.54 -26.02 4.57
N ASP A 97 -22.68 -26.07 5.27
CA ASP A 97 -23.33 -24.87 5.83
C ASP A 97 -22.43 -24.06 6.79
N HIS A 98 -21.53 -24.74 7.49
CA HIS A 98 -20.55 -24.14 8.39
C HIS A 98 -19.41 -23.42 7.67
N ALA A 99 -19.19 -23.70 6.38
CA ALA A 99 -18.08 -23.15 5.61
C ALA A 99 -18.25 -21.66 5.33
N ARG A 100 -17.16 -20.91 5.45
CA ARG A 100 -17.00 -19.56 4.94
C ARG A 100 -15.68 -19.52 4.16
N LEU A 101 -15.74 -19.89 2.88
CA LEU A 101 -14.58 -19.80 1.99
C LEU A 101 -14.55 -18.41 1.35
N VAL A 102 -13.46 -17.67 1.58
CA VAL A 102 -13.26 -16.31 1.05
C VAL A 102 -12.05 -16.29 0.14
N LEU A 103 -12.26 -16.04 -1.14
CA LEU A 103 -11.18 -15.76 -2.10
C LEU A 103 -10.93 -14.26 -2.13
N VAL A 104 -9.67 -13.87 -1.99
CA VAL A 104 -9.21 -12.49 -1.92
C VAL A 104 -8.27 -12.24 -3.09
N GLU A 105 -8.66 -11.34 -4.00
CA GLU A 105 -7.84 -10.98 -5.16
C GLU A 105 -7.51 -9.49 -5.16
N SER A 106 -6.22 -9.17 -5.13
CA SER A 106 -5.77 -7.79 -5.31
C SER A 106 -6.02 -7.37 -6.76
N GLY A 107 -6.79 -6.30 -6.95
CA GLY A 107 -7.15 -5.78 -8.26
C GLY A 107 -8.36 -6.47 -8.91
N LYS A 108 -8.49 -6.27 -10.22
CA LYS A 108 -9.66 -6.75 -10.99
C LYS A 108 -9.50 -8.20 -11.38
N ILE A 109 -10.58 -8.96 -11.29
CA ILE A 109 -10.69 -10.30 -11.85
C ILE A 109 -11.25 -10.20 -13.28
N ASP A 110 -10.70 -10.98 -14.22
CA ASP A 110 -11.27 -11.08 -15.57
C ASP A 110 -12.72 -11.57 -15.50
N ALA A 111 -13.65 -10.85 -16.13
CA ALA A 111 -15.07 -11.20 -16.18
C ALA A 111 -15.34 -12.57 -16.83
N ARG A 112 -14.37 -13.14 -17.56
CA ARG A 112 -14.42 -14.48 -18.15
C ARG A 112 -14.00 -15.60 -17.19
N ASN A 113 -13.46 -15.26 -16.02
CA ASN A 113 -13.04 -16.23 -15.01
C ASN A 113 -14.22 -17.14 -14.63
N ALA A 114 -14.02 -18.45 -14.72
CA ALA A 114 -15.08 -19.43 -14.54
C ALA A 114 -15.63 -19.44 -13.09
N VAL A 115 -14.75 -19.26 -12.11
CA VAL A 115 -15.11 -19.23 -10.68
C VAL A 115 -15.93 -17.98 -10.38
N LEU A 116 -15.52 -16.82 -10.90
CA LEU A 116 -16.27 -15.56 -10.74
C LEU A 116 -17.69 -15.66 -11.31
N LYS A 117 -17.84 -16.23 -12.51
CA LYS A 117 -19.15 -16.44 -13.14
C LYS A 117 -20.03 -17.37 -12.32
N ALA A 118 -19.51 -18.54 -11.96
CA ALA A 118 -20.25 -19.52 -11.17
C ALA A 118 -20.71 -18.92 -9.82
N ALA A 119 -19.84 -18.16 -9.16
CA ALA A 119 -20.17 -17.48 -7.91
C ALA A 119 -21.25 -16.41 -8.05
N THR A 120 -21.31 -15.72 -9.20
CA THR A 120 -22.30 -14.66 -9.43
C THR A 120 -23.71 -15.24 -9.55
N ASP A 121 -23.84 -16.44 -10.10
CA ASP A 121 -25.12 -17.13 -10.30
C ASP A 121 -25.56 -17.96 -9.08
N LEU A 122 -24.69 -18.13 -8.08
CA LEU A 122 -24.92 -19.02 -6.95
C LEU A 122 -25.56 -18.29 -5.74
N PRO A 123 -26.75 -18.69 -5.25
CA PRO A 123 -27.42 -18.02 -4.14
C PRO A 123 -26.69 -18.10 -2.80
N THR A 124 -25.79 -19.08 -2.61
CA THR A 124 -24.96 -19.24 -1.41
C THR A 124 -23.65 -18.44 -1.51
N ALA A 125 -23.39 -17.76 -2.62
CA ALA A 125 -22.20 -16.96 -2.82
C ALA A 125 -22.46 -15.45 -2.60
N VAL A 126 -21.38 -14.72 -2.32
CA VAL A 126 -21.32 -13.26 -2.28
C VAL A 126 -20.09 -12.78 -3.04
N VAL A 127 -20.32 -12.03 -4.10
CA VAL A 127 -19.25 -11.39 -4.88
C VAL A 127 -19.27 -9.90 -4.58
N ARG A 128 -18.12 -9.34 -4.16
CA ARG A 128 -18.01 -7.91 -3.83
C ARG A 128 -16.71 -7.32 -4.40
N ALA A 129 -16.88 -6.27 -5.20
CA ALA A 129 -15.80 -5.43 -5.67
C ALA A 129 -15.48 -4.33 -4.63
N PHE A 130 -14.20 -4.03 -4.48
CA PHE A 130 -13.64 -3.00 -3.61
C PHE A 130 -12.79 -2.05 -4.47
N ASP A 131 -13.47 -1.13 -5.15
CA ASP A 131 -12.82 -0.13 -5.99
C ASP A 131 -12.34 1.06 -5.15
N VAL A 132 -11.25 1.69 -5.59
CA VAL A 132 -10.74 2.94 -4.98
C VAL A 132 -11.85 4.00 -5.08
N PRO A 133 -12.16 4.71 -3.98
CA PRO A 133 -13.19 5.74 -3.99
C PRO A 133 -12.80 6.91 -4.89
N GLU A 134 -13.74 7.38 -5.70
CA GLU A 134 -13.57 8.60 -6.50
C GLU A 134 -13.52 9.85 -5.61
N ASP A 135 -14.37 9.88 -4.57
CA ASP A 135 -14.39 10.94 -3.56
C ASP A 135 -13.45 10.60 -2.39
N VAL A 136 -12.17 10.92 -2.57
CA VAL A 136 -11.13 10.72 -1.55
C VAL A 136 -11.42 11.56 -0.29
N GLY A 137 -11.91 12.80 -0.44
CA GLY A 137 -12.24 13.67 0.68
C GLY A 137 -13.36 13.10 1.55
N GLY A 138 -14.45 12.67 0.94
CA GLY A 138 -15.54 11.98 1.64
C GLY A 138 -15.12 10.64 2.24
N TRP A 139 -14.19 9.92 1.60
CA TRP A 139 -13.58 8.73 2.19
C TRP A 139 -12.79 9.06 3.46
N ILE A 140 -11.95 10.10 3.46
CA ILE A 140 -11.17 10.54 4.64
C ILE A 140 -12.12 10.87 5.80
N VAL A 141 -13.20 11.63 5.53
CA VAL A 141 -14.19 12.01 6.56
C VAL A 141 -14.85 10.76 7.18
N LYS A 142 -15.21 9.77 6.37
CA LYS A 142 -15.78 8.51 6.88
C LYS A 142 -14.74 7.69 7.65
N ARG A 143 -13.50 7.68 7.17
CA ARG A 143 -12.38 6.94 7.77
C ARG A 143 -12.01 7.49 9.15
N ALA A 144 -12.08 8.81 9.32
CA ALA A 144 -11.81 9.49 10.60
C ALA A 144 -12.69 8.94 11.74
N GLY A 145 -13.94 8.59 11.43
CA GLY A 145 -14.86 7.99 12.41
C GLY A 145 -14.40 6.63 12.94
N LEU A 146 -13.51 5.90 12.24
CA LEU A 146 -12.92 4.66 12.77
C LEU A 146 -11.86 4.91 13.85
N TYR A 147 -11.37 6.15 13.96
CA TYR A 147 -10.42 6.61 14.97
C TYR A 147 -11.09 7.46 16.06
N ASP A 148 -12.43 7.43 16.16
CA ASP A 148 -13.23 8.21 17.10
C ASP A 148 -12.99 9.74 17.01
N VAL A 149 -12.64 10.24 15.82
CA VAL A 149 -12.44 11.67 15.55
C VAL A 149 -13.29 12.16 14.37
N THR A 150 -13.55 13.46 14.34
CA THR A 150 -14.05 14.20 13.18
C THR A 150 -12.89 14.94 12.51
N ILE A 151 -13.02 15.15 11.21
CA ILE A 151 -12.08 15.97 10.44
C ILE A 151 -12.88 17.01 9.67
N GLU A 152 -12.41 18.26 9.72
CA GLU A 152 -13.05 19.36 9.00
C GLU A 152 -12.96 19.14 7.48
N PRO A 153 -13.96 19.54 6.68
CA PRO A 153 -13.92 19.35 5.23
C PRO A 153 -12.68 19.95 4.55
N ARG A 154 -12.19 21.11 5.04
CA ARG A 154 -10.96 21.73 4.54
C ARG A 154 -9.71 20.94 4.91
N ALA A 155 -9.66 20.39 6.13
CA ALA A 155 -8.57 19.53 6.57
C ALA A 155 -8.52 18.22 5.77
N ALA A 156 -9.68 17.62 5.48
CA ALA A 156 -9.77 16.42 4.64
C ALA A 156 -9.30 16.70 3.20
N ALA A 157 -9.68 17.85 2.63
CA ALA A 157 -9.20 18.27 1.32
C ALA A 157 -7.67 18.50 1.31
N ALA A 158 -7.14 19.20 2.31
CA ALA A 158 -5.70 19.44 2.46
C ALA A 158 -4.92 18.11 2.61
N LEU A 159 -5.46 17.15 3.36
CA LEU A 159 -4.85 15.84 3.51
C LEU A 159 -4.85 15.04 2.19
N ALA A 160 -5.96 15.10 1.44
CA ALA A 160 -6.04 14.51 0.10
C ALA A 160 -5.03 15.12 -0.87
N ASP A 161 -4.81 16.44 -0.82
CA ASP A 161 -3.83 17.13 -1.66
C ASP A 161 -2.39 16.72 -1.35
N VAL A 162 -2.09 16.40 -0.09
CA VAL A 162 -0.74 15.99 0.34
C VAL A 162 -0.43 14.54 -0.02
N ALA A 163 -1.34 13.61 0.28
CA ALA A 163 -1.11 12.17 0.10
C ALA A 163 -1.64 11.61 -1.24
N GLY A 164 -2.40 12.39 -2.01
CA GLY A 164 -3.01 11.96 -3.26
C GLY A 164 -4.07 10.87 -3.05
N ALA A 165 -4.10 9.89 -3.95
CA ALA A 165 -5.06 8.78 -3.92
C ALA A 165 -4.52 7.50 -3.25
N ASP A 166 -3.36 7.57 -2.59
CA ASP A 166 -2.84 6.43 -1.82
C ASP A 166 -3.60 6.30 -0.51
N LEU A 167 -4.61 5.41 -0.50
CA LEU A 167 -5.46 5.19 0.67
C LEU A 167 -4.66 4.70 1.89
N HIS A 168 -3.57 3.96 1.71
CA HIS A 168 -2.72 3.49 2.81
C HIS A 168 -1.93 4.63 3.44
N ALA A 169 -1.39 5.51 2.62
CA ALA A 169 -0.75 6.74 3.10
C ALA A 169 -1.79 7.60 3.85
N LEU A 170 -2.96 7.81 3.26
CA LEU A 170 -4.04 8.60 3.86
C LEU A 170 -4.50 8.03 5.20
N ASP A 171 -4.75 6.73 5.30
CA ASP A 171 -5.16 6.08 6.56
C ASP A 171 -4.08 6.23 7.65
N SER A 172 -2.81 6.08 7.27
CA SER A 172 -1.69 6.23 8.17
C SER A 172 -1.53 7.66 8.67
N GLU A 173 -1.65 8.65 7.78
CA GLU A 173 -1.61 10.07 8.19
C GLU A 173 -2.82 10.44 9.05
N LEU A 174 -4.00 9.89 8.75
CA LEU A 174 -5.21 10.14 9.52
C LEU A 174 -5.11 9.58 10.95
N SER A 175 -4.55 8.38 11.12
CA SER A 175 -4.26 7.81 12.43
C SER A 175 -3.30 8.71 13.24
N LYS A 176 -2.24 9.24 12.62
CA LYS A 176 -1.31 10.17 13.30
C LYS A 176 -1.98 11.48 13.69
N LEU A 177 -2.86 12.01 12.83
CA LEU A 177 -3.61 13.23 13.11
C LEU A 177 -4.59 13.03 14.26
N ALA A 178 -5.24 11.86 14.34
CA ALA A 178 -6.10 11.50 15.47
C ALA A 178 -5.30 11.47 16.79
N ASP A 179 -4.12 10.84 16.78
CA ASP A 179 -3.22 10.81 17.94
C ASP A 179 -2.74 12.21 18.35
N TYR A 180 -2.42 13.06 17.36
CA TYR A 180 -1.94 14.44 17.59
C TYR A 180 -3.04 15.36 18.14
N ALA A 181 -4.27 15.21 17.65
CA ALA A 181 -5.40 16.02 18.08
C ALA A 181 -5.78 15.75 19.55
N HIS A 182 -5.46 14.55 20.08
CA HIS A 182 -5.81 14.15 21.44
C HIS A 182 -5.34 15.17 22.50
N PRO A 183 -6.18 15.54 23.48
CA PRO A 183 -7.50 14.97 23.80
C PRO A 183 -8.69 15.56 23.02
N ARG A 184 -8.46 16.44 22.03
CA ARG A 184 -9.54 16.87 21.13
C ARG A 184 -9.90 15.72 20.19
N THR A 185 -11.13 15.77 19.70
CA THR A 185 -11.67 14.81 18.72
C THR A 185 -11.96 15.45 17.37
N ASN A 186 -11.55 16.70 17.14
CA ASN A 186 -11.75 17.40 15.86
C ASN A 186 -10.39 17.81 15.27
N ILE A 187 -10.08 17.26 14.10
CA ILE A 187 -8.88 17.54 13.31
C ILE A 187 -9.16 18.76 12.42
N THR A 188 -8.34 19.80 12.57
CA THR A 188 -8.42 21.05 11.82
C THR A 188 -7.43 21.09 10.66
N GLU A 189 -7.56 22.09 9.78
CA GLU A 189 -6.60 22.33 8.69
C GLU A 189 -5.19 22.65 9.23
N ASP A 190 -5.11 23.38 10.35
CA ASP A 190 -3.83 23.68 11.03
C ASP A 190 -3.15 22.41 11.58
N ASP A 191 -3.94 21.44 12.07
CA ASP A 191 -3.41 20.15 12.53
C ASP A 191 -2.76 19.38 11.37
N VAL A 192 -3.42 19.39 10.19
CA VAL A 192 -2.87 18.80 8.96
C VAL A 192 -1.59 19.50 8.55
N ALA A 193 -1.57 20.84 8.52
CA ALA A 193 -0.38 21.62 8.17
C ALA A 193 0.80 21.40 9.13
N ALA A 194 0.53 21.18 10.42
CA ALA A 194 1.56 20.93 11.43
C ALA A 194 2.17 19.53 11.34
N MET A 195 1.36 18.50 11.07
CA MET A 195 1.78 17.09 11.10
C MET A 195 2.22 16.56 9.74
N THR A 196 1.60 17.02 8.66
CA THR A 196 1.98 16.65 7.30
C THR A 196 3.00 17.67 6.81
N ALA A 197 4.28 17.41 7.09
CA ALA A 197 5.34 18.16 6.43
C ALA A 197 5.15 17.99 4.92
N TYR A 198 4.83 19.07 4.21
CA TYR A 198 4.64 19.08 2.76
C TYR A 198 5.89 18.52 2.07
N VAL A 199 5.88 17.23 1.78
CA VAL A 199 6.88 16.56 0.94
C VAL A 199 6.10 15.94 -0.21
N PRO A 200 5.77 16.70 -1.26
CA PRO A 200 5.16 16.09 -2.42
C PRO A 200 6.24 15.22 -3.06
N GLU A 201 6.09 13.91 -3.00
CA GLU A 201 6.84 13.00 -3.88
C GLU A 201 6.62 13.39 -5.36
N ALA A 202 5.44 13.96 -5.66
CA ALA A 202 5.11 14.59 -6.94
C ALA A 202 6.04 15.75 -7.33
N ASN A 203 6.66 16.46 -6.38
CA ASN A 203 7.58 17.56 -6.67
C ASN A 203 8.95 17.05 -7.12
N ILE A 204 9.38 15.85 -6.70
CA ILE A 204 10.69 15.31 -7.08
C ILE A 204 10.71 14.95 -8.57
N PHE A 205 9.64 14.35 -9.10
CA PHE A 205 9.57 14.03 -10.53
C PHE A 205 9.44 15.28 -11.40
N LYS A 206 8.64 16.27 -10.97
CA LYS A 206 8.56 17.58 -11.65
C LYS A 206 9.89 18.33 -11.59
N LEU A 207 10.60 18.28 -10.47
CA LEU A 207 11.93 18.85 -10.30
C LEU A 207 12.96 18.18 -11.22
N VAL A 208 12.98 16.84 -11.27
CA VAL A 208 13.87 16.07 -12.16
C VAL A 208 13.59 16.40 -13.62
N ASP A 209 12.33 16.48 -14.03
CA ASP A 209 11.94 16.85 -15.39
C ASP A 209 12.29 18.29 -15.74
N ALA A 210 12.09 19.23 -14.82
CA ALA A 210 12.43 20.64 -15.01
C ALA A 210 13.95 20.82 -15.13
N ILE A 211 14.74 20.11 -14.31
CA ILE A 211 16.22 20.08 -14.43
C ILE A 211 16.64 19.47 -15.77
N ALA A 212 16.02 18.36 -16.18
CA ALA A 212 16.34 17.71 -17.45
C ALA A 212 16.02 18.57 -18.68
N LYS A 213 15.00 19.43 -18.58
CA LYS A 213 14.59 20.38 -19.63
C LYS A 213 15.33 21.73 -19.55
N GLY A 214 16.16 21.94 -18.53
CA GLY A 214 16.84 23.22 -18.30
C GLY A 214 15.92 24.37 -17.87
N ASP A 215 14.70 24.05 -17.42
CA ASP A 215 13.73 25.02 -16.94
C ASP A 215 13.96 25.31 -15.46
N GLY A 216 14.89 26.23 -15.20
CA GLY A 216 15.29 26.62 -13.85
C GLY A 216 14.16 27.28 -13.04
N GLY A 217 13.17 27.91 -13.70
CA GLY A 217 12.05 28.55 -13.02
C GLY A 217 11.12 27.51 -12.40
N THR A 218 10.72 26.52 -13.20
CA THR A 218 9.90 25.39 -12.74
C THR A 218 10.66 24.53 -11.74
N ALA A 219 11.97 24.34 -11.93
CA ALA A 219 12.81 23.60 -10.97
C ALA A 219 12.84 24.30 -9.60
N MET A 220 12.93 25.64 -9.56
CA MET A 220 12.94 26.39 -8.30
C MET A 220 11.60 26.31 -7.57
N GLN A 221 10.49 26.33 -8.29
CA GLN A 221 9.15 26.19 -7.72
C GLN A 221 8.86 24.76 -7.24
N ALA A 222 9.52 23.77 -7.84
CA ALA A 222 9.39 22.37 -7.47
C ALA A 222 10.33 21.93 -6.33
N LEU A 223 11.23 22.81 -5.87
CA LEU A 223 12.07 22.53 -4.69
C LEU A 223 11.20 22.51 -3.43
N PRO A 224 11.32 21.50 -2.57
CA PRO A 224 10.63 21.51 -1.29
C PRO A 224 11.15 22.67 -0.41
N PRO A 225 10.32 23.30 0.43
CA PRO A 225 10.72 24.44 1.27
C PRO A 225 11.93 24.14 2.18
N SER A 226 12.11 22.87 2.59
CA SER A 226 13.26 22.41 3.37
C SER A 226 14.59 22.39 2.60
N ALA A 227 14.55 22.49 1.26
CA ALA A 227 15.72 22.54 0.39
C ALA A 227 16.29 23.96 0.19
N GLU A 228 15.70 25.00 0.79
CA GLU A 228 16.32 26.33 0.91
C GLU A 228 17.58 26.34 1.79
N THR A 229 18.00 25.19 2.31
CA THR A 229 19.29 25.04 2.95
C THR A 229 20.39 25.13 1.90
N ARG A 230 21.26 26.15 2.03
CA ARG A 230 22.62 26.44 1.48
C ARG A 230 23.26 25.51 0.40
N GLU A 231 22.96 24.22 0.38
CA GLU A 231 23.39 23.23 -0.63
C GLU A 231 22.73 23.42 -2.00
N ALA A 232 21.44 23.78 -2.10
CA ALA A 232 20.80 23.98 -3.40
C ALA A 232 21.42 25.15 -4.19
N LYS A 233 21.80 26.23 -3.48
CA LYS A 233 22.53 27.37 -4.06
C LYS A 233 23.94 26.98 -4.53
N ARG A 234 24.63 26.11 -3.78
CA ARG A 234 25.95 25.55 -4.18
C ARG A 234 25.90 24.67 -5.42
N ILE A 235 24.82 23.90 -5.61
CA ILE A 235 24.63 23.07 -6.81
C ILE A 235 24.36 23.95 -8.03
N LEU A 236 23.65 25.07 -7.87
CA LEU A 236 23.40 26.04 -8.93
C LEU A 236 24.62 26.92 -9.26
N ASP A 237 25.45 27.26 -8.27
CA ASP A 237 26.69 28.03 -8.45
C ASP A 237 27.81 27.23 -9.15
N LEU A 238 27.67 25.90 -9.27
CA LEU A 238 28.55 25.02 -10.05
C LEU A 238 28.32 25.11 -11.57
N ARG A 239 27.60 26.12 -12.06
CA ARG A 239 27.28 26.40 -13.48
C ARG A 239 28.49 26.81 -14.35
N HIS A 240 29.73 26.46 -13.96
CA HIS A 240 30.91 26.71 -14.80
C HIS A 240 31.46 25.49 -15.54
N ASP A 241 31.07 24.25 -15.18
CA ASP A 241 31.72 23.05 -15.75
C ASP A 241 30.81 22.12 -16.58
N TYR A 242 29.52 22.41 -16.71
CA TYR A 242 28.63 21.60 -17.56
C TYR A 242 28.31 22.31 -18.88
N ALA A 243 29.05 21.95 -19.92
CA ALA A 243 28.69 22.29 -21.29
C ALA A 243 27.30 21.69 -21.62
N PRO A 244 26.41 22.44 -22.31
CA PRO A 244 25.07 21.98 -22.61
C PRO A 244 25.10 20.70 -23.45
N VAL A 245 24.22 19.75 -23.10
CA VAL A 245 24.02 18.53 -23.89
C VAL A 245 23.43 18.95 -25.24
N PRO A 246 24.09 18.67 -26.37
CA PRO A 246 23.57 19.09 -27.67
C PRO A 246 22.26 18.34 -27.98
N PRO A 247 21.31 18.99 -28.67
CA PRO A 247 20.04 18.36 -29.02
C PRO A 247 20.26 17.16 -29.94
N VAL A 248 19.48 16.10 -29.70
CA VAL A 248 19.48 14.89 -30.53
C VAL A 248 18.69 15.18 -31.81
N ASP A 249 19.34 15.13 -32.97
CA ASP A 249 18.72 15.29 -34.30
C ASP A 249 17.73 14.13 -34.58
N PRO A 250 16.44 14.40 -34.85
CA PRO A 250 15.43 13.35 -35.03
C PRO A 250 15.38 12.74 -36.44
N ARG A 251 16.32 13.04 -37.35
CA ARG A 251 16.29 12.44 -38.70
C ARG A 251 16.82 10.99 -38.70
N PRO A 252 16.13 10.02 -39.34
CA PRO A 252 16.68 8.69 -39.54
C PRO A 252 17.87 8.75 -40.52
N ARG A 253 19.07 8.43 -40.02
CA ARG A 253 20.26 8.24 -40.87
C ARG A 253 20.07 7.01 -41.75
N VAL A 254 19.94 7.24 -43.06
CA VAL A 254 20.04 6.19 -44.07
C VAL A 254 21.46 5.63 -44.05
N TYR A 255 21.61 4.36 -43.66
CA TYR A 255 22.89 3.65 -43.69
C TYR A 255 23.17 3.15 -45.11
N ARG A 256 24.24 3.65 -45.74
CA ARG A 256 24.84 3.04 -46.93
C ARG A 256 25.92 2.06 -46.46
N HIS A 257 25.82 0.79 -46.85
CA HIS A 257 26.78 -0.26 -46.51
C HIS A 257 28.19 0.03 -47.02
N GLY A 258 29.21 -0.15 -46.16
CA GLY A 258 30.63 -0.09 -46.51
C GLY A 258 31.51 -0.63 -45.38
N HIS A 259 32.32 -1.61 -45.70
CA HIS A 259 33.10 -2.54 -44.86
C HIS A 259 34.15 -2.00 -43.83
N ARG A 260 34.37 -2.87 -42.82
CA ARG A 260 35.60 -3.22 -42.04
C ARG A 260 36.15 -2.26 -40.95
N GLY A 261 36.27 -2.79 -39.71
CA GLY A 261 37.38 -2.46 -38.78
C GLY A 261 37.06 -2.13 -37.30
N GLN A 262 36.80 -3.16 -36.46
CA GLN A 262 37.20 -3.33 -35.03
C GLN A 262 36.89 -2.28 -33.90
N PRO A 263 36.93 -2.69 -32.60
CA PRO A 263 35.97 -2.27 -31.56
C PRO A 263 36.54 -1.35 -30.45
N ARG A 264 35.64 -0.98 -29.50
CA ARG A 264 35.86 -0.42 -28.13
C ARG A 264 35.49 1.05 -27.89
N ARG A 265 34.18 1.35 -27.79
CA ARG A 265 33.69 2.57 -27.08
C ARG A 265 32.43 2.38 -26.21
N ARG A 266 31.86 1.17 -26.10
CA ARG A 266 30.62 0.93 -25.33
C ARG A 266 30.80 0.74 -23.82
N ASP A 267 32.01 0.51 -23.31
CA ASP A 267 32.22 0.15 -21.89
C ASP A 267 32.46 1.32 -20.93
N ARG A 268 32.71 2.55 -21.40
CA ARG A 268 32.92 3.70 -20.49
C ARG A 268 31.60 4.23 -19.90
N HIS A 269 30.52 4.25 -20.68
CA HIS A 269 29.23 4.81 -20.24
C HIS A 269 28.50 3.92 -19.22
N ALA A 270 28.59 2.60 -19.37
CA ALA A 270 28.00 1.65 -18.41
C ALA A 270 28.71 1.68 -17.04
N ARG A 271 30.04 1.86 -17.03
CA ARG A 271 30.84 1.98 -15.80
C ARG A 271 30.58 3.28 -15.05
N LEU A 272 30.38 4.39 -15.75
CA LEU A 272 30.05 5.68 -15.14
C LEU A 272 28.65 5.70 -14.53
N ARG A 273 27.64 5.12 -15.20
CA ARG A 273 26.28 4.98 -14.65
C ARG A 273 26.23 4.13 -13.38
N ARG A 274 26.96 3.01 -13.33
CA ARG A 274 27.02 2.17 -12.12
C ARG A 274 27.72 2.85 -10.94
N ARG A 275 28.67 3.76 -11.20
CA ARG A 275 29.38 4.51 -10.15
C ARG A 275 28.51 5.60 -9.53
N ALA A 276 27.73 6.32 -10.34
CA ALA A 276 26.81 7.35 -9.87
C ALA A 276 25.67 6.77 -9.00
N VAL A 277 25.06 5.66 -9.42
CA VAL A 277 23.97 5.00 -8.67
C VAL A 277 24.45 4.49 -7.30
N ARG A 278 25.69 3.98 -7.20
CA ARG A 278 26.29 3.54 -5.91
C ARG A 278 26.58 4.70 -4.95
N GLN A 279 26.92 5.87 -5.49
CA GLN A 279 27.31 7.04 -4.69
C GLN A 279 26.09 7.78 -4.12
N VAL A 280 24.97 7.77 -4.86
CA VAL A 280 23.68 8.26 -4.36
C VAL A 280 23.08 7.33 -3.30
N GLY A 281 23.13 6.00 -3.52
CA GLY A 281 22.64 5.02 -2.54
C GLY A 281 23.33 5.08 -1.18
N THR A 282 24.65 5.31 -1.17
CA THR A 282 25.44 5.41 0.07
C THR A 282 25.23 6.72 0.85
N HIS A 283 24.82 7.81 0.18
CA HIS A 283 24.43 9.06 0.85
C HIS A 283 23.04 8.97 1.49
N VAL A 284 22.08 8.33 0.82
CA VAL A 284 20.71 8.12 1.34
C VAL A 284 20.72 7.20 2.56
N GLN A 285 21.57 6.17 2.57
CA GLN A 285 21.70 5.27 3.73
C GLN A 285 22.36 5.93 4.94
N ARG A 286 23.32 6.84 4.73
CA ARG A 286 23.95 7.61 5.82
C ARG A 286 23.03 8.67 6.43
N ALA A 287 22.12 9.23 5.64
CA ALA A 287 21.09 10.17 6.12
C ALA A 287 20.05 9.48 7.02
N ARG A 288 19.66 8.23 6.70
CA ARG A 288 18.74 7.42 7.51
C ARG A 288 19.31 6.98 8.87
N SER A 289 20.64 6.86 8.99
CA SER A 289 21.32 6.49 10.25
C SER A 289 21.65 7.68 11.17
N ARG A 290 21.32 8.91 10.79
CA ARG A 290 21.60 10.13 11.56
C ARG A 290 20.35 10.82 12.14
N THR A 291 19.17 10.23 12.00
CA THR A 291 17.99 10.64 12.75
C THR A 291 18.19 10.31 14.22
N HIS A 292 18.41 11.35 15.04
CA HIS A 292 18.33 11.26 16.50
C HIS A 292 16.95 10.72 16.92
N PRO A 293 16.87 9.97 18.04
CA PRO A 293 15.60 9.51 18.56
C PRO A 293 14.68 10.69 18.88
N SER A 294 13.39 10.50 18.59
CA SER A 294 12.32 11.46 18.82
C SER A 294 12.34 12.02 20.26
N PRO A 295 12.00 13.31 20.49
CA PRO A 295 12.02 13.93 21.83
C PRO A 295 11.14 13.24 22.89
N LEU A 296 10.25 12.33 22.47
CA LEU A 296 9.35 11.55 23.33
C LEU A 296 10.05 10.45 24.14
N ALA A 297 11.30 10.08 23.83
CA ALA A 297 12.04 9.05 24.60
C ALA A 297 12.67 9.56 25.91
N ARG A 298 12.73 10.88 26.16
CA ARG A 298 13.39 11.44 27.36
C ARG A 298 12.48 11.69 28.57
N ARG A 299 11.17 11.42 28.47
CA ARG A 299 10.24 11.62 29.59
C ARG A 299 9.88 10.36 30.39
N ARG A 300 10.38 9.18 30.01
CA ARG A 300 10.18 7.93 30.79
C ARG A 300 11.29 7.60 31.80
N HIS A 301 12.33 8.42 31.95
CA HIS A 301 13.40 8.21 32.95
C HIS A 301 13.43 9.21 34.10
N ARG A 302 12.32 9.92 34.37
CA ARG A 302 12.20 10.83 35.52
C ARG A 302 11.01 10.53 36.44
N HIS A 303 10.58 9.27 36.48
CA HIS A 303 9.50 8.86 37.40
C HIS A 303 9.73 7.56 38.17
N GLU A 304 10.95 6.99 38.14
CA GLU A 304 11.29 5.74 38.84
C GLU A 304 12.23 5.92 40.04
N ASP A 305 12.57 7.15 40.45
CA ASP A 305 13.57 7.38 41.51
C ASP A 305 12.98 7.93 42.83
N ARG A 306 11.72 7.58 43.13
CA ARG A 306 11.08 7.90 44.42
C ARG A 306 10.10 6.82 44.87
N ARG A 307 10.58 5.60 45.10
CA ARG A 307 9.98 4.66 46.05
C ARG A 307 11.08 3.77 46.60
N ASP A 308 11.63 4.16 47.75
CA ASP A 308 12.17 3.26 48.77
C ASP A 308 12.51 4.09 50.01
N VAL A 309 11.49 4.29 50.85
CA VAL A 309 11.67 4.52 52.29
C VAL A 309 10.63 3.65 52.97
N ALA A 310 11.09 2.55 53.56
CA ALA A 310 10.31 1.70 54.45
C ALA A 310 9.98 2.46 55.75
N PRO A 311 8.84 2.17 56.41
CA PRO A 311 8.69 2.51 57.82
C PRO A 311 9.18 1.33 58.66
N ASP A 312 10.31 1.54 59.36
CA ASP A 312 10.59 0.81 60.59
C ASP A 312 9.56 1.22 61.65
N GLY A 313 9.15 0.24 62.47
CA GLY A 313 8.11 0.40 63.48
C GLY A 313 8.55 1.14 64.75
N ASP A 314 7.54 1.67 65.44
CA ASP A 314 7.19 1.38 66.84
C ASP A 314 5.73 1.82 67.09
#